data_AF-A0A2S5M2K6-F1
#
_entry.id   AF-A0A2S5M2K6-F1
#
_cell.length_a   1.000
_cell.length_b   1.000
_cell.length_c   1.000
_cell.angle_alpha   90.00
_cell.angle_beta   90.00
_cell.angle_gamma   90.00
#
_symmetry.space_group_name_H-M   'P 1'
#
loop_
_entity.id
_entity.type
_entity.pdbx_description
1 polymer ?
#
loop_
_entity_poly.entity_id
_entity_poly.type
_entity_poly.pdbx_seq_one_letter_code
_entity_poly.pdbx_strand_id
1 'polypeptide(L)'
;MNNTILVTGGAGFIGSNFVLAWVKQGLGHVVNLDKLTYAGNLENLVSLEHNPHHLFVHGDIGDQHLVANLLAEHKPCAVVNFAAESHVDRSIHGPEDFIQTNIVGTFHLLEAVRAYWGTLNTADKAGFRFLHVSTDEVYGSLGKDDAAFTETTPYAPNSPYSASKASSDHLVRSYHHTYGLPTLTT
;
A
#
# COMPACT_ATOMS: atom_id res chain seq x y z
N MET A 1 -21.16 -10.94 -1.77
CA MET A 1 -20.26 -10.06 -0.99
C MET A 1 -19.45 -9.28 -2.01
N ASN A 2 -19.17 -8.00 -1.76
CA ASN A 2 -18.31 -7.22 -2.65
C ASN A 2 -16.87 -7.72 -2.48
N ASN A 3 -16.29 -8.34 -3.50
CA ASN A 3 -14.90 -8.84 -3.48
C ASN A 3 -13.95 -7.87 -4.19
N THR A 4 -14.29 -6.58 -4.22
CA THR A 4 -13.45 -5.54 -4.81
C THR A 4 -12.35 -5.15 -3.82
N ILE A 5 -11.11 -5.08 -4.29
CA ILE A 5 -9.99 -4.52 -3.54
C ILE A 5 -9.41 -3.31 -4.26
N LEU A 6 -8.93 -2.34 -3.48
CA LEU A 6 -8.09 -1.25 -3.98
C LEU A 6 -6.63 -1.64 -3.76
N VAL A 7 -5.87 -1.75 -4.84
CA VAL A 7 -4.43 -2.01 -4.80
C VAL A 7 -3.72 -0.74 -5.23
N THR A 8 -2.80 -0.23 -4.41
CA THR A 8 -1.94 0.88 -4.80
C THR A 8 -0.58 0.35 -5.26
N GLY A 9 0.06 1.00 -6.23
CA GLY A 9 1.39 0.59 -6.71
C GLY A 9 1.37 -0.71 -7.53
N GLY A 10 0.21 -1.07 -8.09
CA GLY A 10 0.01 -2.33 -8.79
C GLY A 10 0.63 -2.40 -10.19
N ALA A 11 1.26 -1.34 -10.70
CA ALA A 11 2.08 -1.40 -11.91
C ALA A 11 3.57 -1.63 -11.60
N GLY A 12 3.97 -1.61 -10.32
CA GLY A 12 5.34 -1.94 -9.88
C GLY A 12 5.65 -3.44 -9.90
N PHE A 13 6.85 -3.82 -9.44
CA PHE A 13 7.33 -5.21 -9.50
C PHE A 13 6.47 -6.17 -8.66
N ILE A 14 6.36 -5.95 -7.34
CA ILE A 14 5.60 -6.83 -6.45
C ILE A 14 4.09 -6.64 -6.67
N GLY A 15 3.65 -5.38 -6.78
CA GLY A 15 2.24 -5.04 -6.96
C GLY A 15 1.62 -5.68 -8.19
N SER A 16 2.31 -5.67 -9.34
CA SER A 16 1.77 -6.29 -10.56
C SER A 16 1.63 -7.80 -10.44
N ASN A 17 2.60 -8.50 -9.83
CA ASN A 17 2.48 -9.92 -9.55
C ASN A 17 1.28 -10.24 -8.64
N PHE A 18 1.04 -9.42 -7.62
CA PHE A 18 -0.12 -9.56 -6.76
C PHE A 18 -1.44 -9.39 -7.53
N VAL A 19 -1.55 -8.32 -8.33
CA VAL A 19 -2.74 -8.04 -9.15
C VAL A 19 -3.01 -9.17 -10.15
N LEU A 20 -1.98 -9.62 -10.87
CA LEU A 20 -2.06 -10.74 -11.81
C LEU A 20 -2.53 -12.02 -11.13
N ALA A 21 -1.95 -12.35 -9.97
CA ALA A 21 -2.33 -13.54 -9.21
C ALA A 21 -3.78 -13.47 -8.70
N TRP A 22 -4.23 -12.31 -8.21
CA TRP A 22 -5.58 -12.10 -7.72
C TRP A 22 -6.62 -12.32 -8.82
N VAL A 23 -6.41 -11.68 -9.98
CA VAL A 23 -7.33 -11.78 -11.13
C VAL A 23 -7.32 -13.19 -11.70
N LYS A 24 -6.14 -13.82 -11.84
CA LYS A 24 -6.01 -15.20 -12.33
C LYS A 24 -6.74 -16.21 -11.44
N GLN A 25 -6.77 -15.99 -10.13
CA GLN A 25 -7.47 -16.85 -9.17
C GLN A 25 -8.98 -16.56 -9.10
N GLY A 26 -9.48 -15.53 -9.78
CA GLY A 26 -10.91 -15.17 -9.77
C GLY A 26 -11.41 -14.71 -8.40
N LEU A 27 -10.53 -14.11 -7.58
CA LEU A 27 -10.87 -13.74 -6.20
C LEU A 27 -11.81 -12.53 -6.11
N GLY A 28 -11.91 -11.74 -7.18
CA GLY A 28 -12.80 -10.59 -7.26
C GLY A 28 -12.26 -9.52 -8.20
N HIS A 29 -12.70 -8.28 -8.00
CA HIS A 29 -12.29 -7.13 -8.81
C HIS A 29 -11.12 -6.39 -8.17
N VAL A 30 -10.22 -5.87 -9.01
CA VAL A 30 -9.09 -5.04 -8.59
C VAL A 30 -9.27 -3.65 -9.17
N VAL A 31 -9.30 -2.64 -8.30
CA VAL A 31 -9.05 -1.25 -8.65
C VAL A 31 -7.58 -0.99 -8.39
N ASN A 32 -6.79 -0.81 -9.44
CA ASN A 32 -5.34 -0.65 -9.38
C ASN A 32 -4.97 0.82 -9.57
N LEU A 33 -4.58 1.49 -8.49
CA LEU A 33 -4.14 2.87 -8.46
C LEU A 33 -2.62 2.95 -8.52
N ASP A 34 -2.06 3.53 -9.58
CA ASP A 34 -0.62 3.70 -9.71
C ASP A 34 -0.28 5.06 -10.33
N LYS A 35 0.79 5.70 -9.86
CA LYS A 35 1.25 7.01 -10.36
C LYS A 35 2.08 6.88 -11.64
N LEU A 36 2.52 5.67 -11.99
CA LEU A 36 3.44 5.40 -13.09
C LEU A 36 4.72 6.24 -12.97
N THR A 37 5.36 6.17 -11.80
CA THR A 37 6.71 6.71 -11.62
C THR A 37 7.71 5.87 -12.41
N TYR A 38 9.02 6.11 -12.25
CA TYR A 38 10.04 5.29 -12.92
C TYR A 38 9.95 3.79 -12.63
N ALA A 39 9.31 3.39 -11.52
CA ALA A 39 9.18 2.01 -11.11
C ALA A 39 7.88 1.35 -11.61
N GLY A 40 6.92 2.15 -12.08
CA GLY A 40 5.65 1.66 -12.62
C GLY A 40 5.77 1.33 -14.11
N ASN A 41 5.32 0.13 -14.50
CA ASN A 41 5.33 -0.29 -15.89
C ASN A 41 4.04 -1.03 -16.26
N LEU A 42 3.24 -0.44 -17.16
CA LEU A 42 1.98 -1.02 -17.63
C LEU A 42 2.17 -2.33 -18.40
N GLU A 43 3.34 -2.55 -19.00
CA GLU A 43 3.66 -3.82 -19.67
C GLU A 43 3.59 -5.02 -18.72
N ASN A 44 3.82 -4.80 -17.41
CA ASN A 44 3.63 -5.84 -16.40
C ASN A 44 2.18 -6.33 -16.33
N LEU A 45 1.22 -5.51 -16.76
CA LEU A 45 -0.22 -5.74 -16.65
C LEU A 45 -0.89 -5.98 -18.02
N VAL A 46 -0.11 -6.10 -19.11
CA VAL A 46 -0.65 -6.23 -20.48
C VAL A 46 -1.62 -7.41 -20.64
N SER A 47 -1.41 -8.49 -19.89
CA SER A 47 -2.32 -9.65 -19.91
C SER A 47 -3.69 -9.39 -19.27
N LEU A 48 -3.86 -8.26 -18.58
CA LEU A 48 -5.12 -7.80 -18.00
C LEU A 48 -5.76 -6.67 -18.82
N GLU A 49 -5.19 -6.32 -19.98
CA GLU A 49 -5.81 -5.34 -20.87
C GLU A 49 -7.23 -5.81 -21.24
N HIS A 50 -8.21 -4.92 -21.05
CA HIS A 50 -9.64 -5.21 -21.22
C HIS A 50 -10.25 -6.29 -20.31
N ASN A 51 -9.55 -6.74 -19.27
CA ASN A 51 -10.11 -7.70 -18.32
C ASN A 51 -11.20 -7.02 -17.45
N PRO A 52 -12.45 -7.51 -17.41
CA PRO A 52 -13.55 -6.87 -16.66
C PRO A 52 -13.36 -6.89 -15.13
N HIS A 53 -12.41 -7.68 -14.62
CA HIS A 53 -12.07 -7.76 -13.20
C HIS A 53 -10.88 -6.88 -12.81
N HIS A 54 -10.29 -6.13 -13.75
CA HIS A 54 -9.19 -5.22 -13.49
C HIS A 54 -9.49 -3.83 -14.05
N LEU A 55 -9.52 -2.83 -13.16
CA LEU A 55 -9.60 -1.42 -13.50
C LEU A 55 -8.28 -0.76 -13.15
N PHE A 56 -7.59 -0.21 -14.14
CA PHE A 56 -6.41 0.61 -13.91
C PHE A 56 -6.79 2.09 -13.77
N VAL A 57 -6.23 2.76 -12.78
CA VAL A 57 -6.40 4.20 -12.52
C VAL A 57 -5.02 4.83 -12.38
N HIS A 58 -4.72 5.77 -13.28
CA HIS A 58 -3.49 6.57 -13.19
C HIS A 58 -3.69 7.70 -12.19
N GLY A 59 -2.95 7.69 -11.09
CA GLY A 59 -3.03 8.74 -10.07
C GLY A 59 -2.14 8.52 -8.86
N ASP A 60 -2.13 9.49 -7.96
CA ASP A 60 -1.29 9.50 -6.76
C ASP A 60 -2.11 9.12 -5.52
N ILE A 61 -1.53 8.30 -4.62
CA ILE A 61 -2.14 8.00 -3.31
C ILE A 61 -2.23 9.25 -2.41
N GLY A 62 -1.41 10.27 -2.69
CA GLY A 62 -1.47 11.57 -2.04
C GLY A 62 -2.66 12.44 -2.47
N ASP A 63 -3.33 12.11 -3.58
CA ASP A 63 -4.54 12.81 -4.03
C ASP A 63 -5.77 12.31 -3.25
N GLN A 64 -6.09 13.04 -2.18
CA GLN A 64 -7.19 12.69 -1.29
C GLN A 64 -8.55 12.65 -2.00
N HIS A 65 -8.78 13.51 -3.00
CA HIS A 65 -10.06 13.57 -3.70
C HIS A 65 -10.21 12.37 -4.63
N LEU A 66 -9.16 12.03 -5.39
CA LEU A 66 -9.14 10.83 -6.22
C LEU A 66 -9.38 9.58 -5.37
N VAL A 67 -8.60 9.39 -4.30
CA VAL A 67 -8.73 8.21 -3.44
C VAL A 67 -10.11 8.13 -2.81
N ALA A 68 -10.66 9.24 -2.31
CA ALA A 68 -12.01 9.27 -1.74
C ALA A 68 -13.09 8.85 -2.77
N ASN A 69 -12.96 9.31 -4.02
CA ASN A 69 -13.89 8.94 -5.09
C ASN A 69 -13.81 7.46 -5.43
N LEU A 70 -12.59 6.91 -5.56
CA LEU A 70 -12.39 5.48 -5.83
C LEU A 70 -12.99 4.61 -4.72
N LEU A 71 -12.81 5.01 -3.45
CA LEU A 71 -13.38 4.31 -2.30
C LEU A 71 -14.92 4.37 -2.32
N ALA A 72 -15.51 5.53 -2.60
CA ALA A 72 -16.96 5.71 -2.63
C ALA A 72 -17.63 4.97 -3.79
N GLU A 73 -17.00 4.98 -4.97
CA GLU A 73 -17.50 4.38 -6.19
C GLU A 73 -17.42 2.85 -6.15
N HIS A 74 -16.23 2.32 -5.88
CA HIS A 74 -15.97 0.88 -5.99
C HIS A 74 -16.19 0.10 -4.69
N LYS A 75 -16.31 0.82 -3.56
CA LYS A 75 -16.62 0.27 -2.24
C LYS A 75 -15.77 -0.94 -1.85
N PRO A 76 -14.43 -0.85 -1.95
CA PRO A 76 -13.58 -2.01 -1.75
C PRO A 76 -13.74 -2.58 -0.32
N CYS A 77 -13.64 -3.90 -0.22
CA CYS A 77 -13.61 -4.60 1.06
C CYS A 77 -12.20 -4.66 1.66
N ALA A 78 -11.16 -4.38 0.87
CA ALA A 78 -9.81 -4.21 1.39
C ALA A 78 -9.00 -3.21 0.57
N VAL A 79 -8.00 -2.62 1.22
CA VAL A 79 -6.96 -1.81 0.58
C VAL A 79 -5.63 -2.52 0.78
N VAL A 80 -4.87 -2.71 -0.29
CA VAL A 80 -3.53 -3.30 -0.27
C VAL A 80 -2.54 -2.25 -0.78
N ASN A 81 -1.71 -1.72 0.11
CA ASN A 81 -0.84 -0.60 -0.18
C ASN A 81 0.58 -1.06 -0.53
N PHE A 82 0.92 -1.15 -1.82
CA PHE A 82 2.30 -1.36 -2.30
C PHE A 82 2.98 -0.06 -2.78
N ALA A 83 2.20 1.00 -3.05
CA ALA A 83 2.75 2.26 -3.58
C ALA A 83 3.79 2.85 -2.63
N ALA A 84 5.02 2.95 -3.12
CA ALA A 84 6.15 3.54 -2.42
C ALA A 84 7.27 3.86 -3.41
N GLU A 85 8.11 4.81 -3.03
CA GLU A 85 9.47 4.90 -3.54
C GLU A 85 10.35 3.89 -2.81
N SER A 86 11.06 3.03 -3.57
CA SER A 86 11.65 1.80 -3.02
C SER A 86 13.17 1.64 -3.20
N HIS A 87 13.83 2.49 -3.97
CA HIS A 87 15.24 2.30 -4.31
C HIS A 87 16.18 3.03 -3.33
N VAL A 88 16.96 2.29 -2.54
CA VAL A 88 17.86 2.85 -1.50
C VAL A 88 18.80 3.92 -2.06
N ASP A 89 19.54 3.66 -3.14
CA ASP A 89 20.49 4.65 -3.70
C ASP A 89 19.80 5.94 -4.16
N ARG A 90 18.58 5.85 -4.71
CA ARG A 90 17.82 7.05 -5.08
C ARG A 90 17.42 7.85 -3.86
N SER A 91 17.12 7.19 -2.75
CA SER A 91 16.79 7.87 -1.49
C SER A 91 17.95 8.68 -0.93
N ILE A 92 19.20 8.29 -1.22
CA ILE A 92 20.40 9.04 -0.81
C ILE A 92 20.56 10.31 -1.65
N HIS A 93 20.28 10.24 -2.95
CA HIS A 93 20.43 11.37 -3.87
C HIS A 93 19.22 12.33 -3.87
N GLY A 94 18.02 11.81 -3.65
CA GLY A 94 16.75 12.53 -3.68
C GLY A 94 15.77 12.00 -2.65
N PRO A 95 15.95 12.31 -1.35
CA PRO A 95 15.11 11.78 -0.27
C PRO A 95 13.69 12.37 -0.25
N GLU A 96 13.45 13.51 -0.90
CA GLU A 96 12.16 14.21 -0.83
C GLU A 96 11.00 13.36 -1.37
N ASP A 97 11.19 12.67 -2.50
CA ASP A 97 10.16 11.80 -3.08
C ASP A 97 9.77 10.66 -2.12
N PHE A 98 10.72 10.15 -1.33
CA PHE A 98 10.46 9.13 -0.31
C PHE A 98 9.64 9.67 0.85
N ILE A 99 9.89 10.91 1.28
CA ILE A 99 9.06 11.56 2.30
C ILE A 99 7.64 11.78 1.77
N GLN A 100 7.52 12.34 0.57
CA GLN A 100 6.22 12.67 -0.02
C GLN A 100 5.39 11.42 -0.30
N THR A 101 5.94 10.40 -0.95
CA THR A 101 5.17 9.20 -1.27
C THR A 101 5.00 8.28 -0.07
N ASN A 102 6.09 7.92 0.62
CA ASN A 102 6.00 6.85 1.62
C ASN A 102 5.36 7.33 2.91
N ILE A 103 5.63 8.56 3.35
CA ILE A 103 5.09 9.11 4.60
C ILE A 103 3.80 9.89 4.34
N VAL A 104 3.87 10.98 3.58
CA VAL A 104 2.72 11.87 3.37
C VAL A 104 1.63 11.17 2.56
N GLY A 105 2.00 10.42 1.52
CA GLY A 105 1.08 9.60 0.73
C GLY A 105 0.39 8.52 1.56
N THR A 106 1.13 7.79 2.40
CA THR A 106 0.50 6.83 3.33
C THR A 106 -0.44 7.51 4.31
N PHE A 107 -0.07 8.68 4.85
CA PHE A 107 -0.95 9.46 5.73
C PHE A 107 -2.26 9.86 5.03
N HIS A 108 -2.17 10.42 3.81
CA HIS A 108 -3.36 10.80 3.04
C HIS A 108 -4.24 9.59 2.69
N LEU A 109 -3.63 8.48 2.29
CA LEU A 109 -4.34 7.22 2.04
C LEU A 109 -5.05 6.72 3.31
N LEU A 110 -4.38 6.73 4.46
CA LEU A 110 -4.96 6.33 5.74
C LEU A 110 -6.14 7.22 6.13
N GLU A 111 -6.05 8.54 5.95
CA GLU A 111 -7.16 9.45 6.22
C GLU A 111 -8.38 9.18 5.32
N ALA A 112 -8.16 9.00 4.01
CA ALA A 112 -9.24 8.70 3.07
C ALA A 112 -9.90 7.35 3.41
N VAL A 113 -9.10 6.32 3.71
CA VAL A 113 -9.60 5.00 4.10
C VAL A 113 -10.33 5.05 5.43
N ARG A 114 -9.80 5.76 6.43
CA ARG A 114 -10.45 5.94 7.73
C ARG A 114 -11.81 6.61 7.59
N ALA A 115 -11.90 7.66 6.77
CA ALA A 115 -13.15 8.35 6.48
C ALA A 115 -14.16 7.41 5.81
N TYR A 116 -13.76 6.71 4.75
CA TYR A 116 -14.59 5.71 4.07
C TYR A 116 -15.06 4.60 5.01
N TRP A 117 -14.16 3.98 5.75
CA TRP A 117 -14.46 2.93 6.72
C TRP A 117 -15.42 3.40 7.82
N GLY A 118 -15.35 4.68 8.20
CA GLY A 118 -16.29 5.32 9.12
C GLY A 118 -17.74 5.36 8.61
N THR A 119 -17.94 5.32 7.28
CA THR A 119 -19.28 5.33 6.65
C THR A 119 -19.88 3.94 6.44
N LEU A 120 -19.09 2.88 6.61
CA LEU A 120 -19.55 1.51 6.36
C LEU A 120 -20.54 1.05 7.43
N ASN A 121 -21.48 0.19 7.04
CA ASN A 121 -22.33 -0.52 7.99
C ASN A 121 -21.50 -1.48 8.85
N THR A 122 -22.06 -1.95 9.97
CA THR A 122 -21.36 -2.80 10.93
C THR A 122 -20.73 -4.05 10.32
N ALA A 123 -21.40 -4.71 9.37
CA ALA A 123 -20.92 -5.95 8.77
C ALA A 123 -19.71 -5.69 7.85
N ASP A 124 -19.80 -4.70 6.96
CA ASP A 124 -18.72 -4.33 6.05
C ASP A 124 -17.52 -3.76 6.82
N LYS A 125 -17.79 -2.98 7.87
CA LYS A 125 -16.76 -2.41 8.75
C LYS A 125 -15.95 -3.50 9.47
N ALA A 126 -16.60 -4.59 9.89
CA ALA A 126 -15.95 -5.74 10.52
C ALA A 126 -15.17 -6.61 9.51
N GLY A 127 -15.63 -6.68 8.27
CA GLY A 127 -14.95 -7.39 7.17
C GLY A 127 -13.78 -6.63 6.55
N PHE A 128 -13.75 -5.30 6.68
CA PHE A 128 -12.75 -4.46 6.02
C PHE A 128 -11.32 -4.73 6.48
N ARG A 129 -10.33 -4.66 5.58
CA ARG A 129 -8.91 -4.76 5.93
C ARG A 129 -8.06 -3.72 5.19
N PHE A 130 -7.07 -3.16 5.89
CA PHE A 130 -6.01 -2.35 5.29
C PHE A 130 -4.68 -3.08 5.45
N LEU A 131 -4.13 -3.63 4.35
CA LEU A 131 -2.83 -4.28 4.34
C LEU A 131 -1.76 -3.30 3.87
N HIS A 132 -0.82 -2.98 4.74
CA HIS A 132 0.36 -2.20 4.41
C HIS A 132 1.54 -3.13 4.15
N VAL A 133 2.15 -2.99 2.97
CA VAL A 133 3.34 -3.77 2.61
C VAL A 133 4.58 -2.92 2.87
N SER A 134 5.44 -3.40 3.77
CA SER A 134 6.65 -2.77 4.26
C SER A 134 7.90 -3.58 3.85
N THR A 135 8.95 -3.52 4.65
CA THR A 135 10.26 -4.12 4.36
C THR A 135 10.94 -4.50 5.67
N ASP A 136 11.80 -5.51 5.63
CA ASP A 136 12.70 -5.89 6.72
C ASP A 136 13.78 -4.82 7.01
N GLU A 137 14.10 -3.94 6.05
CA GLU A 137 15.06 -2.85 6.26
C GLU A 137 14.69 -1.89 7.40
N VAL A 138 13.42 -1.88 7.83
CA VAL A 138 12.99 -1.11 9.01
C VAL A 138 13.67 -1.57 10.31
N TYR A 139 14.13 -2.81 10.36
CA TYR A 139 14.84 -3.40 11.51
C TYR A 139 16.36 -3.16 11.47
N GLY A 140 16.89 -2.53 10.41
CA GLY A 140 18.30 -2.22 10.28
C GLY A 140 19.09 -3.34 9.62
N SER A 141 20.21 -3.75 10.22
CA SER A 141 21.15 -4.70 9.61
C SER A 141 21.47 -5.85 10.56
N LEU A 142 21.69 -7.03 10.00
CA LEU A 142 22.16 -8.21 10.72
C LEU A 142 23.63 -8.48 10.38
N GLY A 143 24.41 -8.79 11.40
CA GLY A 143 25.69 -9.46 11.28
C GLY A 143 25.52 -10.92 10.86
N LYS A 144 26.62 -11.56 10.45
CA LYS A 144 26.63 -12.93 9.95
C LYS A 144 26.09 -13.96 10.95
N ASP A 145 26.32 -13.74 12.23
CA ASP A 145 25.98 -14.66 13.31
C ASP A 145 24.74 -14.20 14.11
N ASP A 146 24.09 -13.11 13.68
CA ASP A 146 22.89 -12.60 14.35
C ASP A 146 21.67 -13.46 14.04
N ALA A 147 20.73 -13.50 14.99
CA ALA A 147 19.44 -14.13 14.77
C ALA A 147 18.63 -13.36 13.71
N ALA A 148 17.81 -14.07 12.95
CA ALA A 148 16.88 -13.45 12.01
C ALA A 148 15.94 -12.46 12.72
N PHE A 149 15.52 -11.43 11.99
CA PHE A 149 14.51 -10.49 12.48
C PHE A 149 13.21 -11.20 12.84
N THR A 150 12.51 -10.64 13.82
CA THR A 150 11.16 -11.06 14.24
C THR A 150 10.26 -9.84 14.26
N GLU A 151 8.94 -10.03 14.33
CA GLU A 151 7.96 -8.94 14.43
C GLU A 151 8.08 -8.14 15.74
N THR A 152 8.89 -8.62 16.70
CA THR A 152 9.22 -7.91 17.95
C THR A 152 10.58 -7.23 17.92
N THR A 153 11.34 -7.34 16.82
CA THR A 153 12.63 -6.65 16.67
C THR A 153 12.41 -5.13 16.67
N PRO A 154 13.22 -4.36 17.43
CA PRO A 154 13.13 -2.90 17.39
C PRO A 154 13.45 -2.32 16.01
N TYR A 155 12.81 -1.21 15.67
CA TYR A 155 13.10 -0.49 14.45
C TYR A 155 14.45 0.22 14.57
N ALA A 156 15.28 0.12 13.53
CA ALA A 156 16.61 0.74 13.46
C ALA A 156 16.99 1.09 12.00
N PRO A 157 16.18 1.90 11.28
CA PRO A 157 16.41 2.20 9.88
C PRO A 157 17.69 3.02 9.64
N ASN A 158 18.44 2.67 8.59
CA ASN A 158 19.76 3.24 8.29
C ASN A 158 19.82 4.08 6.99
N SER A 159 18.70 4.20 6.27
CA SER A 159 18.60 4.93 4.99
C SER A 159 17.35 5.82 4.94
N PRO A 160 17.30 6.88 4.11
CA PRO A 160 16.08 7.67 3.94
C PRO A 160 14.89 6.80 3.47
N TYR A 161 15.13 5.81 2.62
CA TYR A 161 14.14 4.79 2.26
C TYR A 161 13.60 4.03 3.48
N SER A 162 14.46 3.33 4.23
CA SER A 162 14.02 2.51 5.36
C SER A 162 13.40 3.36 6.47
N ALA A 163 13.88 4.58 6.70
CA ALA A 163 13.30 5.52 7.65
C ALA A 163 11.90 5.97 7.23
N SER A 164 11.66 6.17 5.93
CA SER A 164 10.35 6.52 5.40
C SER A 164 9.34 5.36 5.53
N LYS A 165 9.78 4.11 5.30
CA LYS A 165 8.98 2.89 5.51
C LYS A 165 8.69 2.64 6.99
N ALA A 166 9.69 2.82 7.84
CA ALA A 166 9.52 2.77 9.28
C ALA A 166 8.47 3.77 9.78
N SER A 167 8.51 4.98 9.24
CA SER A 167 7.54 6.03 9.56
C SER A 167 6.13 5.67 9.10
N SER A 168 5.98 5.10 7.90
CA SER A 168 4.67 4.65 7.40
C SER A 168 4.09 3.51 8.25
N ASP A 169 4.92 2.57 8.71
CA ASP A 169 4.50 1.51 9.63
C ASP A 169 3.98 2.08 10.97
N HIS A 170 4.66 3.09 11.52
CA HIS A 170 4.20 3.77 12.73
C HIS A 170 2.87 4.50 12.52
N LEU A 171 2.67 5.14 11.37
CA LEU A 171 1.38 5.74 11.02
C LEU A 171 0.27 4.68 10.99
N VAL A 172 0.47 3.59 10.24
CA VAL A 172 -0.51 2.50 10.12
C VAL A 172 -0.86 1.90 11.49
N ARG A 173 0.15 1.64 12.32
CA ARG A 173 -0.04 1.14 13.69
C ARG A 173 -0.82 2.14 14.54
N SER A 174 -0.46 3.41 14.50
CA SER A 174 -1.13 4.44 15.31
C SER A 174 -2.61 4.60 14.92
N TYR A 175 -2.95 4.45 13.65
CA TYR A 175 -4.33 4.51 13.16
C TYR A 175 -5.19 3.35 13.66
N HIS A 176 -4.60 2.15 13.76
CA HIS A 176 -5.25 1.03 14.42
C HIS A 176 -5.53 1.32 15.90
N HIS A 177 -4.50 1.72 16.66
CA HIS A 177 -4.65 1.96 18.11
C HIS A 177 -5.58 3.13 18.42
N THR A 178 -5.55 4.19 17.62
CA THR A 178 -6.30 5.42 17.90
C THR A 178 -7.75 5.34 17.40
N TYR A 179 -7.96 4.79 16.20
CA TYR A 179 -9.26 4.83 15.52
C TYR A 179 -9.92 3.46 15.37
N GLY A 180 -9.23 2.38 15.71
CA GLY A 180 -9.71 1.01 15.54
C GLY A 180 -9.72 0.52 14.08
N LEU A 181 -9.04 1.22 13.16
CA LEU A 181 -8.96 0.80 11.76
C LEU A 181 -8.32 -0.61 11.69
N PRO A 182 -8.92 -1.59 10.99
CA PRO A 182 -8.40 -2.96 10.93
C PRO A 182 -7.21 -3.05 9.96
N THR A 183 -6.01 -2.77 10.47
CA THR A 183 -4.78 -2.76 9.68
C THR A 183 -3.95 -4.03 9.88
N LEU A 184 -3.13 -4.36 8.88
CA LEU A 184 -2.05 -5.34 8.92
C LEU A 184 -0.79 -4.70 8.32
N THR A 185 0.37 -5.08 8.83
CA THR A 185 1.68 -4.74 8.26
C THR A 185 2.44 -6.03 7.98
N THR A 186 3.05 -6.12 6.80
CA THR A 186 3.87 -7.27 6.36
C THR A 186 5.13 -6.82 5.66
#